data_AF-A0A7C1CNZ3-F1
#
_entry.id   AF-A0A7C1CNZ3-F1
#
_cell.length_a   1.000
_cell.length_b   1.000
_cell.length_c   1.000
_cell.angle_alpha   90.00
_cell.angle_beta   90.00
_cell.angle_gamma   90.00
#
_symmetry.space_group_name_H-M   'P 1'
#
loop_
_entity.id
_entity.type
_entity.pdbx_description
1 polymer ?
#
loop_
_entity_poly.entity_id
_entity_poly.type
_entity_poly.pdbx_seq_one_letter_code
_entity_poly.pdbx_strand_id
1 'polypeptide(L)' 'AIAIAKRIVAGGVKQRDKYLEFLSAGGSQYPLDTLKRAGIDLATPEPVSEAMNTFKALVDELESLL' A
#
# COMPACT_ATOMS: atom_id res chain seq x y z
N ALA A 1 -5.33 1.26 -0.18
CA ALA A 1 -4.61 2.44 0.33
C ALA A 1 -3.54 2.08 1.37
N ILE A 2 -3.83 1.21 2.36
CA ILE A 2 -2.92 0.89 3.48
C ILE A 2 -1.53 0.40 3.03
N ALA A 3 -1.45 -0.55 2.10
CA ALA A 3 -0.17 -1.08 1.60
C ALA A 3 0.70 -0.01 0.91
N ILE A 4 0.10 0.93 0.16
CA ILE A 4 0.82 2.07 -0.45
C ILE A 4 1.38 2.97 0.65
N ALA A 5 0.51 3.38 1.58
CA ALA A 5 0.88 4.30 2.65
C ALA A 5 2.01 3.74 3.51
N LYS A 6 1.93 2.46 3.91
CA LYS A 6 2.96 1.79 4.71
C LYS A 6 4.31 1.77 3.99
N ARG A 7 4.32 1.50 2.67
CA ARG A 7 5.56 1.48 1.87
C ARG A 7 6.17 2.86 1.67
N ILE A 8 5.37 3.91 1.60
CA ILE A 8 5.89 5.29 1.53
C ILE A 8 6.48 5.70 2.86
N VAL A 9 5.77 5.45 3.97
CA VAL A 9 6.20 5.82 5.32
C VAL A 9 7.45 5.06 5.76
N ALA A 10 7.54 3.76 5.45
CA ALA A 10 8.70 2.93 5.80
C ALA A 10 9.82 2.95 4.74
N GLY A 11 9.58 3.54 3.56
CA GLY A 11 10.48 3.51 2.41
C GLY A 11 11.39 4.73 2.29
N GLY A 12 12.12 4.79 1.17
CA GLY A 12 12.96 5.93 0.80
C GLY A 12 12.53 6.57 -0.52
N VAL A 13 13.47 7.27 -1.16
CA VAL A 13 13.26 8.01 -2.42
C VAL A 13 12.56 7.17 -3.48
N LYS A 14 12.94 5.89 -3.64
CA LYS A 14 12.35 4.97 -4.62
C LYS A 14 10.85 4.72 -4.39
N GLN A 15 10.40 4.60 -3.14
CA GLN A 15 9.00 4.35 -2.81
C GLN A 15 8.16 5.62 -3.00
N ARG A 16 8.73 6.78 -2.68
CA ARG A 16 8.13 8.08 -2.99
C ARG A 16 7.93 8.25 -4.49
N ASP A 17 8.96 7.97 -5.29
CA ASP A 17 8.90 8.19 -6.74
C ASP A 17 7.86 7.27 -7.41
N LYS A 18 7.77 6.01 -6.98
CA LYS A 18 6.70 5.09 -7.41
C LYS A 18 5.30 5.58 -7.07
N TYR A 19 5.14 6.23 -5.92
CA TYR A 19 3.87 6.82 -5.53
C TYR A 19 3.52 8.03 -6.39
N LEU A 20 4.50 8.89 -6.68
CA LEU A 20 4.31 10.03 -7.58
C LEU A 20 3.97 9.57 -9.00
N GLU A 21 4.62 8.51 -9.49
CA GLU A 21 4.27 7.87 -10.77
C GLU A 21 2.81 7.40 -10.77
N PHE A 22 2.38 6.68 -9.73
CA PHE A 22 0.99 6.25 -9.56
C PHE A 22 -0.01 7.41 -9.60
N LEU A 23 0.27 8.51 -8.88
CA LEU A 23 -0.59 9.69 -8.88
C LEU A 23 -0.61 10.39 -10.24
N SER A 24 0.53 10.47 -10.92
CA SER A 24 0.66 11.12 -12.24
C SER A 24 -0.10 10.39 -13.35
N ALA A 25 -0.32 9.09 -13.21
CA ALA A 25 -1.10 8.30 -14.17
C ALA A 25 -2.59 8.70 -14.22
N GLY A 26 -3.10 9.30 -13.13
CA GLY A 26 -4.49 9.75 -13.03
C GLY A 26 -5.49 8.64 -13.40
N GLY A 27 -6.43 8.97 -14.29
CA GLY A 27 -7.40 8.01 -14.86
C GLY A 27 -7.07 7.53 -16.27
N SER A 28 -5.86 7.80 -16.78
CA SER A 28 -5.48 7.49 -18.17
C SER A 28 -5.05 6.03 -18.39
N GLN A 29 -4.82 5.30 -17.30
CA GLN A 29 -4.38 3.90 -17.28
C GLN A 29 -5.32 3.04 -16.44
N TYR A 30 -5.38 1.74 -16.74
CA TYR A 30 -6.17 0.81 -15.95
C TYR A 30 -5.66 0.74 -14.50
N PRO A 31 -6.55 0.82 -13.50
CA PRO A 31 -6.15 0.91 -12.09
C PRO A 31 -5.23 -0.21 -11.61
N LEU A 32 -5.47 -1.46 -12.07
CA LEU A 32 -4.64 -2.61 -11.70
C LEU A 32 -3.21 -2.49 -12.25
N ASP A 33 -3.06 -1.98 -13.47
CA ASP A 33 -1.75 -1.80 -14.09
C ASP A 33 -0.96 -0.71 -13.38
N THR A 34 -1.61 0.40 -13.02
CA THR A 34 -0.98 1.50 -12.28
C THR A 34 -0.53 1.04 -10.89
N LEU A 35 -1.34 0.25 -10.20
CA LEU A 35 -0.97 -0.34 -8.89
C LEU A 35 0.21 -1.31 -9.02
N LYS A 36 0.22 -2.16 -10.05
CA LYS A 36 1.30 -3.10 -10.31
C LYS A 36 2.63 -2.39 -10.58
N ARG A 37 2.62 -1.29 -11.36
CA ARG A 37 3.79 -0.42 -11.60
C ARG A 37 4.29 0.24 -10.30
N ALA A 38 3.37 0.68 -9.44
CA ALA A 38 3.69 1.16 -8.09
C ALA A 38 4.26 0.05 -7.17
N GLY A 39 4.31 -1.20 -7.64
CA GLY A 39 4.84 -2.36 -6.94
C GLY A 39 3.80 -3.14 -6.14
N ILE A 40 2.51 -2.86 -6.33
CA ILE A 40 1.40 -3.54 -5.64
C ILE A 40 0.66 -4.40 -6.66
N ASP A 41 0.89 -5.70 -6.60
CA ASP A 41 0.20 -6.64 -7.45
C ASP A 41 -1.01 -7.25 -6.73
N LEU A 42 -2.21 -6.77 -7.06
CA LEU A 42 -3.46 -7.28 -6.49
C LEU A 42 -3.88 -8.65 -7.04
N ALA A 43 -3.16 -9.20 -8.03
CA ALA A 43 -3.35 -10.59 -8.46
C ALA A 43 -2.71 -11.60 -7.49
N THR A 44 -1.96 -11.10 -6.50
CA THR A 44 -1.26 -11.89 -5.48
C THR A 44 -1.94 -11.68 -4.11
N PRO A 45 -1.93 -12.67 -3.20
CA PRO A 45 -2.58 -12.53 -1.89
C PRO A 45 -1.91 -11.51 -0.95
N GLU A 46 -0.66 -11.15 -1.21
CA GLU A 46 0.22 -10.36 -0.34
C GLU A 46 -0.36 -9.00 0.04
N PRO A 47 -0.90 -8.17 -0.88
CA PRO A 47 -1.42 -6.85 -0.51
C PRO A 47 -2.63 -6.91 0.43
N VAL A 48 -3.46 -7.95 0.29
CA VAL A 48 -4.61 -8.17 1.18
C VAL A 48 -4.14 -8.65 2.54
N SER A 49 -3.22 -9.62 2.58
CA SER A 49 -2.61 -10.10 3.82
C SER A 49 -1.93 -8.98 4.60
N GLU A 50 -1.17 -8.10 3.93
CA GLU A 50 -0.48 -6.97 4.54
C GLU A 50 -1.45 -5.95 5.16
N ALA A 51 -2.60 -5.72 4.51
CA ALA A 51 -3.66 -4.87 5.05
C ALA A 51 -4.31 -5.49 6.30
N MET A 52 -4.62 -6.79 6.25
CA MET A 52 -5.21 -7.50 7.40
C MET A 52 -4.26 -7.56 8.60
N ASN A 53 -2.96 -7.75 8.37
CA ASN A 53 -1.96 -7.72 9.43
C ASN A 53 -1.85 -6.34 10.08
N THR A 54 -1.99 -5.26 9.29
CA THR A 54 -2.01 -3.90 9.82
C THR A 54 -3.26 -3.66 10.66
N PHE A 55 -4.42 -4.13 10.20
CA PHE A 55 -5.65 -4.06 10.98
C PHE A 55 -5.53 -4.83 12.31
N LYS A 56 -5.02 -6.06 12.26
CA LYS A 56 -4.79 -6.86 13.48
C LYS A 56 -3.89 -6.13 14.48
N ALA A 57 -2.77 -5.58 14.02
CA ALA A 57 -1.85 -4.86 14.90
C ALA A 57 -2.50 -3.65 15.59
N LEU A 58 -3.37 -2.92 14.89
CA LEU A 58 -4.12 -1.80 15.46
C LEU A 58 -5.15 -2.26 16.51
N VAL A 59 -5.78 -3.41 16.30
CA VAL A 59 -6.69 -4.00 17.30
C VAL A 59 -5.91 -4.46 18.52
N ASP A 60 -4.79 -5.17 18.34
CA ASP A 60 -3.92 -5.61 19.44
C ASP A 60 -3.41 -4.40 20.26
N GLU A 61 -3.04 -3.29 19.60
CA GLU A 61 -2.63 -2.04 20.25
C GLU A 61 -3.77 -1.46 21.09
N LEU A 62 -4.98 -1.38 20.53
CA LEU A 62 -6.16 -0.90 21.25
C LEU A 62 -6.46 -1.76 22.49
N GLU A 63 -6.42 -3.09 22.36
CA GLU A 63 -6.64 -4.01 23.48
C GLU A 63 -5.60 -3.82 24.60
N SER A 64 -4.35 -3.50 24.26
CA SER A 64 -3.29 -3.26 25.24
C SER A 64 -3.42 -1.97 26.06
N LEU A 65 -4.25 -1.02 25.59
CA LEU A 65 -4.49 0.28 26.23
C LEU A 65 -5.75 0.28 27.11
N LEU A 66 -6.51 -0.81 27.13
CA LEU A 66 -7.71 -1.02 27.97
C LEU A 66 -7.37 -1.80 29.24
#